data_AF-A0A2R6KYS9-F1
#
_entry.id   AF-A0A2R6KYS9-F1
#
_cell.length_a   1.000
_cell.length_b   1.000
_cell.length_c   1.000
_cell.angle_alpha   90.00
_cell.angle_beta   90.00
_cell.angle_gamma   90.00
#
_symmetry.space_group_name_H-M   'P 1'
#
loop_
_entity.id
_entity.type
_entity.pdbx_description
1 polymer ?
#
loop_
_entity_poly.entity_id
_entity_poly.type
_entity_poly.pdbx_seq_one_letter_code
_entity_poly.pdbx_strand_id
1 'polypeptide(L)'
;MAQSQESESFADGTPLVELFGSPARTKLLSVFVDERDRDLNISELARQAGVARSTVYDHLDRLEELGIIVETRATGPGSRYQLSEESEIAQKLYELDGLVLRRLLELDGELDQQ
;
A
#
# COMPACT_ATOMS: atom_id res chain seq x y z
N MET A 1 38.73 21.98 -6.22
CA MET A 1 37.44 21.77 -5.52
C MET A 1 37.17 20.29 -5.58
N ALA A 2 37.46 19.59 -4.48
CA ALA A 2 37.34 18.15 -4.40
C ALA A 2 35.86 17.75 -4.39
N GLN A 3 35.57 16.67 -5.09
CA GLN A 3 34.26 16.05 -5.20
C GLN A 3 33.80 15.60 -3.81
N SER A 4 32.62 16.04 -3.41
CA SER A 4 31.87 15.44 -2.31
C SER A 4 30.56 14.90 -2.90
N GLN A 5 30.66 13.81 -3.65
CA GLN A 5 29.51 12.90 -3.78
C GLN A 5 29.55 12.01 -2.55
N GLU A 6 28.86 12.45 -1.49
CA GLU A 6 28.50 11.57 -0.38
C GLU A 6 27.55 10.50 -0.90
N SER A 7 27.82 9.26 -0.50
CA SER A 7 27.17 8.02 -0.92
C SER A 7 25.64 8.06 -0.79
N GLU A 8 24.93 8.22 -1.91
CA GLU A 8 23.53 7.81 -1.99
C GLU A 8 23.50 6.28 -1.95
N SER A 9 22.68 5.68 -1.08
CA SER A 9 22.57 4.23 -1.03
C SER A 9 21.99 3.75 -2.38
N PHE A 10 22.49 2.66 -2.94
CA PHE A 10 21.97 2.15 -4.24
C PHE A 10 20.45 1.90 -4.22
N ALA A 11 19.88 1.66 -3.03
CA ALA A 11 18.45 1.41 -2.88
C ALA A 11 17.62 2.69 -2.94
N ASP A 12 18.21 3.86 -2.68
CA ASP A 12 17.50 5.13 -2.65
C ASP A 12 16.97 5.44 -4.06
N GLY A 13 15.71 5.87 -4.14
CA GLY A 13 15.03 6.14 -5.43
C GLY A 13 14.66 4.90 -6.26
N THR A 14 14.89 3.68 -5.77
CA THR A 14 14.43 2.47 -6.47
C THR A 14 12.91 2.30 -6.33
N PRO A 15 12.20 1.68 -7.31
CA PRO A 15 10.74 1.59 -7.30
C PRO A 15 10.14 0.93 -6.05
N LEU A 16 10.82 -0.04 -5.46
CA LEU A 16 10.35 -0.70 -4.23
C LEU A 16 10.48 0.22 -3.01
N VAL A 17 11.54 1.02 -2.93
CA VAL A 17 11.70 2.03 -1.87
C VAL A 17 10.71 3.17 -2.08
N GLU A 18 10.46 3.58 -3.32
CA GLU A 18 9.40 4.53 -3.64
C GLU A 18 8.01 4.02 -3.23
N LEU A 19 7.71 2.75 -3.46
CA LEU A 19 6.40 2.19 -3.12
C LEU A 19 6.24 1.95 -1.61
N PHE A 20 7.21 1.32 -0.95
CA PHE A 20 7.11 0.83 0.43
C PHE A 20 7.88 1.65 1.48
N GLY A 21 8.65 2.66 1.05
CA GLY A 21 9.56 3.40 1.93
C GLY A 21 8.87 4.29 2.98
N SER A 22 7.59 4.61 2.83
CA SER A 22 6.80 5.24 3.89
C SER A 22 6.06 4.18 4.70
N PRO A 23 6.25 4.10 6.04
CA PRO A 23 5.47 3.22 6.89
C PRO A 23 3.95 3.44 6.76
N ALA A 24 3.51 4.67 6.55
CA ALA A 24 2.09 4.97 6.40
C ALA A 24 1.55 4.52 5.05
N ARG A 25 2.29 4.73 3.96
CA ARG A 25 1.90 4.24 2.63
C ARG A 25 1.86 2.72 2.59
N THR A 26 2.84 2.04 3.18
CA THR A 26 2.88 0.58 3.27
C THR A 26 1.69 0.01 4.03
N LYS A 27 1.29 0.65 5.14
CA LYS A 27 0.08 0.24 5.88
C LYS A 27 -1.19 0.46 5.07
N LEU A 28 -1.29 1.57 4.33
CA LEU A 28 -2.43 1.81 3.44
C LEU A 28 -2.52 0.78 2.31
N LEU A 29 -1.39 0.41 1.70
CA LEU A 29 -1.32 -0.67 0.71
C LEU A 29 -1.85 -1.99 1.27
N SER A 30 -1.40 -2.40 2.46
CA SER A 30 -1.90 -3.61 3.14
C SER A 30 -3.41 -3.54 3.37
N VAL A 31 -3.95 -2.40 3.84
CA VAL A 31 -5.40 -2.23 4.02
C VAL A 31 -6.16 -2.38 2.71
N PHE A 32 -5.71 -1.76 1.62
CA PHE A 32 -6.39 -1.89 0.32
C PHE A 32 -6.31 -3.32 -0.23
N VAL A 33 -5.20 -4.02 0.00
CA VAL A 33 -5.04 -5.42 -0.42
C VAL A 33 -5.95 -6.36 0.37
N ASP A 34 -6.02 -6.20 1.70
CA ASP A 34 -6.86 -7.01 2.58
C ASP A 34 -8.36 -6.76 2.35
N GLU A 35 -8.73 -5.51 2.08
CA GLU A 35 -10.11 -5.07 1.88
C GLU A 35 -10.45 -4.89 0.38
N ARG A 36 -9.79 -5.64 -0.51
CA ARG A 36 -9.82 -5.43 -1.98
C ARG A 36 -11.21 -5.29 -2.61
N ASP A 37 -12.23 -5.92 -2.02
CA ASP A 37 -13.60 -5.94 -2.55
C ASP A 37 -14.48 -4.83 -1.91
N ARG A 38 -13.88 -3.88 -1.18
CA ARG A 38 -14.58 -2.83 -0.44
C ARG A 38 -14.15 -1.43 -0.85
N ASP A 39 -15.15 -0.56 -0.92
CA ASP A 39 -14.94 0.88 -0.94
C ASP A 39 -14.68 1.37 0.51
N LEU A 40 -13.69 2.23 0.71
CA LEU A 40 -13.31 2.75 2.03
C LEU A 40 -13.28 4.27 1.99
N ASN A 41 -13.84 4.91 3.01
CA ASN A 41 -13.63 6.35 3.23
C ASN A 41 -12.34 6.61 4.01
N ILE A 42 -11.92 7.87 4.03
CA ILE A 42 -10.72 8.35 4.74
C ILE A 42 -10.69 7.93 6.22
N SER A 43 -11.83 7.94 6.91
CA SER A 43 -11.88 7.59 8.33
C SER A 43 -11.70 6.08 8.56
N GLU A 44 -12.21 5.25 7.65
CA GLU A 44 -12.00 3.80 7.65
C GLU A 44 -10.53 3.47 7.39
N LEU A 45 -9.95 4.07 6.35
CA LEU A 45 -8.53 3.92 6.00
C LEU A 45 -7.61 4.33 7.16
N ALA A 46 -7.83 5.51 7.74
CA ALA A 46 -7.05 6.01 8.87
C ALA A 46 -7.11 5.05 10.08
N ARG A 47 -8.30 4.53 10.39
CA ARG A 47 -8.51 3.60 11.50
C ARG A 47 -7.82 2.26 11.26
N GLN A 48 -8.01 1.65 10.08
CA GLN A 48 -7.44 0.34 9.76
C GLN A 48 -5.93 0.39 9.61
N ALA A 49 -5.39 1.43 8.95
CA ALA A 49 -3.95 1.62 8.81
C ALA A 49 -3.29 2.16 10.10
N GLY A 50 -4.08 2.59 11.10
CA GLY A 50 -3.55 3.16 12.34
C GLY A 50 -2.74 4.44 12.11
N VAL A 51 -3.22 5.33 11.24
CA VAL A 51 -2.58 6.61 10.89
C VAL A 51 -3.56 7.77 11.03
N ALA A 52 -3.06 9.01 11.01
CA ALA A 52 -3.93 10.20 11.00
C ALA A 52 -4.62 10.36 9.64
N ARG A 53 -5.82 10.95 9.62
CA ARG A 53 -6.55 11.24 8.36
C ARG A 53 -5.75 12.12 7.40
N SER A 54 -4.98 13.08 7.90
CA SER A 54 -4.08 13.91 7.07
C SER A 54 -3.05 13.04 6.35
N THR A 55 -2.45 12.07 7.03
CA THR A 55 -1.49 11.12 6.45
C THR A 55 -2.11 10.23 5.38
N VAL A 56 -3.41 9.93 5.49
CA VAL A 56 -4.13 9.24 4.40
C VAL A 56 -4.17 10.14 3.16
N TYR A 57 -4.62 11.39 3.30
CA TYR A 57 -4.64 12.34 2.18
C TYR A 57 -3.25 12.51 1.55
N ASP A 58 -2.19 12.62 2.35
CA ASP A 58 -0.80 12.77 1.87
C ASP A 58 -0.31 11.59 1.00
N HIS A 59 -1.01 10.45 1.00
CA HIS A 59 -0.61 9.25 0.28
C HIS A 59 -1.60 8.80 -0.80
N LEU A 60 -2.85 9.21 -0.76
CA LEU A 60 -3.86 8.79 -1.73
C LEU A 60 -3.52 9.26 -3.15
N ASP A 61 -3.15 10.53 -3.32
CA ASP A 61 -2.81 11.10 -4.63
C ASP A 61 -1.75 10.23 -5.33
N ARG A 62 -0.70 9.84 -4.59
CA ARG A 62 0.38 9.02 -5.14
C ARG A 62 -0.06 7.60 -5.49
N LEU A 63 -0.92 7.00 -4.67
CA LEU A 63 -1.43 5.64 -4.92
C LEU A 63 -2.38 5.62 -6.13
N GLU A 64 -3.17 6.68 -6.31
CA GLU A 64 -4.05 6.86 -7.47
C GLU A 64 -3.26 7.17 -8.74
N GLU A 65 -2.22 8.02 -8.69
CA GLU A 65 -1.29 8.26 -9.80
C GLU A 65 -0.62 6.98 -10.30
N LEU A 66 -0.28 6.07 -9.38
CA LEU A 66 0.27 4.75 -9.70
C LEU A 66 -0.80 3.76 -10.20
N GLY A 67 -2.07 4.17 -10.22
CA GLY A 67 -3.21 3.34 -10.58
C GLY A 67 -3.48 2.20 -9.61
N ILE A 68 -2.92 2.20 -8.40
CA ILE A 68 -3.09 1.12 -7.43
C ILE A 68 -4.50 1.16 -6.83
N ILE A 69 -5.05 2.36 -6.68
CA ILE A 69 -6.38 2.60 -6.16
C ILE A 69 -7.18 3.46 -7.15
N VAL A 70 -8.49 3.47 -6.99
CA VAL A 70 -9.39 4.36 -7.71
C VAL A 70 -10.38 5.03 -6.76
N GLU A 71 -10.67 6.31 -6.97
CA GLU A 71 -11.81 6.97 -6.33
C GLU A 71 -13.13 6.44 -6.93
N THR A 72 -13.99 5.86 -6.09
CA THR A 72 -15.25 5.22 -6.54
C THR A 72 -16.45 6.16 -6.53
N ARG A 73 -16.36 7.27 -5.77
CA ARG A 73 -17.38 8.32 -5.70
C ARG A 73 -16.75 9.67 -5.41
N ALA A 74 -16.83 10.58 -6.38
CA ALA A 74 -16.37 11.97 -6.25
C ALA A 74 -17.47 12.95 -5.78
N THR A 75 -18.75 12.57 -5.90
CA THR A 75 -19.91 13.45 -5.65
C THR A 75 -20.80 12.92 -4.51
N GLY A 76 -20.50 13.32 -3.28
CA GLY A 76 -21.27 12.97 -2.08
C GLY A 76 -20.53 13.28 -0.78
N PRO A 77 -21.11 12.97 0.40
CA PRO A 77 -20.45 13.19 1.67
C PRO A 77 -19.32 12.16 1.87
N GLY A 78 -18.15 12.49 1.33
CA GLY A 78 -16.88 11.78 1.52
C GLY A 78 -16.47 10.91 0.33
N SER A 79 -15.36 11.30 -0.31
CA SER A 79 -14.63 10.47 -1.28
C SER A 79 -14.37 9.07 -0.72
N ARG A 80 -14.47 8.07 -1.59
CA ARG A 80 -14.21 6.66 -1.26
C ARG A 80 -13.23 6.08 -2.26
N TYR A 81 -12.38 5.20 -1.76
CA TYR A 81 -11.28 4.62 -2.49
C TYR A 81 -11.36 3.11 -2.38
N GLN A 82 -10.97 2.41 -3.44
CA GLN A 82 -10.85 0.96 -3.45
C GLN A 82 -9.59 0.55 -4.19
N LEU A 83 -9.14 -0.69 -3.98
CA LEU A 83 -8.08 -1.28 -4.79
C LEU A 83 -8.54 -1.36 -6.25
N SER A 84 -7.66 -1.01 -7.18
CA SER A 84 -7.99 -1.04 -8.61
C SER A 84 -7.94 -2.47 -9.17
N GLU A 85 -9.09 -3.02 -9.56
CA GLU A 85 -9.17 -4.36 -10.19
C GLU A 85 -8.47 -4.41 -11.56
N GLU A 86 -8.40 -3.27 -12.25
CA GLU A 86 -7.79 -3.15 -13.59
C GLU A 86 -6.27 -2.94 -13.53
N SER A 87 -5.71 -2.74 -12.34
CA SER A 87 -4.30 -2.42 -12.15
C SER A 87 -3.43 -3.66 -12.00
N GLU A 88 -2.49 -3.85 -12.93
CA GLU A 88 -1.49 -4.92 -12.84
C GLU A 88 -0.65 -4.80 -11.55
N ILE A 89 -0.35 -3.58 -11.10
CA ILE A 89 0.39 -3.35 -9.85
C ILE A 89 -0.44 -3.83 -8.66
N ALA A 90 -1.73 -3.46 -8.61
CA ALA A 90 -2.62 -3.90 -7.53
C ALA A 90 -2.77 -5.43 -7.49
N GLN A 91 -2.94 -6.07 -8.64
CA GLN A 91 -3.01 -7.54 -8.75
C GLN A 91 -1.72 -8.19 -8.23
N LYS A 92 -0.55 -7.66 -8.62
CA LYS A 92 0.76 -8.18 -8.16
C LYS A 92 0.97 -7.98 -6.66
N LEU A 93 0.48 -6.88 -6.08
CA LEU A 93 0.50 -6.65 -4.64
C LEU A 93 -0.35 -7.69 -3.89
N TYR A 94 -1.56 -7.98 -4.37
CA TYR A 94 -2.43 -9.00 -3.78
C TYR A 94 -1.81 -10.40 -3.86
N GLU A 95 -1.25 -10.78 -5.02
CA GLU A 95 -0.55 -12.04 -5.19
C GLU A 95 0.67 -12.17 -4.27
N LEU A 96 1.46 -11.10 -4.15
CA LEU A 96 2.64 -11.05 -3.30
C LEU A 96 2.27 -11.17 -1.82
N ASP A 97 1.27 -10.43 -1.36
CA ASP A 97 0.79 -10.48 0.02
C ASP A 97 0.34 -11.91 0.39
N GLY A 98 -0.49 -12.53 -0.44
CA GLY A 98 -0.93 -13.90 -0.22
C GLY A 98 0.22 -14.93 -0.25
N LEU A 99 1.23 -14.71 -1.10
CA LEU A 99 2.42 -15.56 -1.12
C LEU A 99 3.25 -15.41 0.15
N VAL A 100 3.48 -14.17 0.59
CA VAL A 100 4.25 -13.86 1.81
C VAL A 100 3.53 -14.41 3.03
N LEU A 101 2.21 -14.20 3.15
CA LEU A 101 1.39 -14.75 4.24
C LEU A 101 1.57 -16.26 4.35
N ARG A 102 1.43 -17.00 3.24
CA ARG A 102 1.66 -18.46 3.24
C ARG A 102 3.05 -18.82 3.75
N ARG A 103 4.09 -18.13 3.27
CA ARG A 103 5.48 -18.39 3.70
C ARG A 103 5.71 -18.08 5.17
N LEU A 104 5.08 -17.03 5.71
CA LEU A 104 5.18 -16.70 7.13
C LEU A 104 4.53 -17.80 7.98
N LEU A 105 3.33 -18.26 7.61
CA LEU A 105 2.64 -19.36 8.30
C LEU A 105 3.43 -20.68 8.24
N GLU A 106 4.14 -20.96 7.13
CA GLU A 106 5.06 -22.11 7.01
C GLU A 106 6.24 -21.98 8.00
N LEU A 107 6.84 -20.79 8.11
CA LEU A 107 7.99 -20.54 8.98
C LEU A 107 7.60 -20.59 10.47
N ASP A 108 6.38 -20.17 10.81
CA ASP A 108 5.84 -20.20 12.17
C ASP A 108 5.35 -21.61 12.59
N GLY A 109 5.38 -22.59 11.68
CA GLY A 109 4.99 -23.98 11.93
C GLY A 109 3.47 -24.19 12.04
N GLU A 110 2.67 -23.25 11.54
CA GLU A 110 1.21 -23.27 11.67
C GLU A 110 0.51 -24.13 10.59
N LEU A 111 1.23 -24.51 9.53
CA LEU A 111 0.65 -25.25 8.38
C LEU A 111 0.92 -26.76 8.38
N ASP A 112 1.77 -27.27 9.27
CA ASP A 112 2.12 -28.71 9.34
C ASP A 112 1.13 -29.56 10.17
N GLN A 113 -0.02 -29.01 10.59
CA GLN A 113 -0.98 -29.68 11.48
C GLN A 113 -2.34 -30.06 10.86
N GLN A 114 -2.44 -30.21 9.53
CA GLN A 114 -3.66 -30.72 8.89
C GLN A 114 -3.46 -32.04 8.13
#